data_AF-A0A0Q4IR89-F1
#
_entry.id   AF-A0A0Q4IR89-F1
#
_cell.length_a   1.000
_cell.length_b   1.000
_cell.length_c   1.000
_cell.angle_alpha   90.00
_cell.angle_beta   90.00
_cell.angle_gamma   90.00
#
_symmetry.space_group_name_H-M   'P 1'
#
loop_
_entity.id
_entity.type
_entity.pdbx_description
1 polymer ?
#
loop_
_entity_poly.entity_id
_entity_poly.type
_entity_poly.pdbx_seq_one_letter_code
_entity_poly.pdbx_strand_id
1 'polypeptide(L)'
;MRIVPFRASALVLVAIAGAGLSGCARGGAGAGRDLPYVARDVGTLYTAAKSRLDRRQYKVAAALFDEVERQHPYSVWARRAQLMGAFSYYLDADYTKAIAGAQRFLSVHPGNRDAPYAYYLIALSYYEQISDVTRDQKITMQAMDSLGELSRRYPSTPYAADARLKLDLVRDHLAGKEMEIGRFYQQRGQWLAAQVRFRSVVDQYQTTTHAPEALMRLTETYLALGVPGEAKKSAAVLGANYPGTDWYQRAYDLIGDKTPPPPKPIPIRTAPPPPPLKGTVTVEPGDAPDATIAPPVGTTTPPATPPASTPSPNGPTSGN
;
A
#
# COMPACT_ATOMS: atom_id res chain seq x y z
N MET A 1 -48.98 74.74 -16.93
CA MET A 1 -47.90 74.52 -17.91
C MET A 1 -46.64 75.24 -17.44
N ARG A 2 -45.63 74.51 -16.97
CA ARG A 2 -44.20 74.87 -17.10
C ARG A 2 -43.36 73.70 -16.58
N ILE A 3 -42.54 73.20 -17.50
CA ILE A 3 -41.70 72.02 -17.44
C ILE A 3 -40.41 72.39 -16.71
N VAL A 4 -39.94 71.57 -15.76
CA VAL A 4 -38.62 71.72 -15.14
C VAL A 4 -37.70 70.65 -15.75
N PRO A 5 -36.51 71.00 -16.28
CA PRO A 5 -35.64 70.05 -16.95
C PRO A 5 -34.87 69.17 -15.96
N PHE A 6 -35.04 67.87 -16.12
CA PHE A 6 -34.21 66.83 -15.53
C PHE A 6 -32.89 66.74 -16.33
N ARG A 7 -31.80 66.39 -15.62
CA ARG A 7 -30.53 65.82 -16.13
C ARG A 7 -29.36 66.77 -16.39
N ALA A 8 -28.56 66.96 -15.34
CA ALA A 8 -27.10 67.13 -15.48
C ALA A 8 -26.29 66.47 -14.33
N SER A 9 -26.92 66.02 -13.24
CA SER A 9 -26.19 65.53 -12.06
C SER A 9 -25.95 64.01 -12.00
N ALA A 10 -26.50 63.23 -12.94
CA ALA A 10 -26.37 61.76 -12.93
C ALA A 10 -25.12 61.21 -13.63
N LEU A 11 -24.35 62.05 -14.33
CA LEU A 11 -23.19 61.61 -15.12
C LEU A 11 -21.85 61.71 -14.39
N VAL A 12 -21.77 62.38 -13.24
CA VAL A 12 -20.51 62.51 -12.49
C VAL A 12 -20.30 61.38 -11.48
N LEU A 13 -21.38 60.72 -11.02
CA LEU A 13 -21.27 59.60 -10.05
C LEU A 13 -20.90 58.26 -10.68
N VAL A 14 -20.97 58.11 -12.01
CA VAL A 14 -20.55 56.88 -12.70
C VAL A 14 -19.03 56.87 -12.99
N ALA A 15 -18.39 58.04 -13.03
CA ALA A 15 -16.95 58.13 -13.30
C ALA A 15 -16.05 57.81 -12.09
N ILE A 16 -16.58 57.85 -10.86
CA ILE A 16 -15.78 57.58 -9.64
C ILE A 16 -15.87 56.10 -9.21
N ALA A 17 -16.84 55.33 -9.73
CA ALA A 17 -16.96 53.90 -9.44
C ALA A 17 -16.02 53.00 -10.30
N GLY A 18 -15.33 53.56 -11.31
CA GLY A 18 -14.48 52.80 -12.23
C GLY A 18 -13.02 52.63 -11.81
N ALA A 19 -12.53 53.35 -10.79
CA ALA A 19 -11.11 53.40 -10.44
C ALA A 19 -10.71 52.54 -9.23
N GLY A 20 -11.59 51.66 -8.75
CA GLY A 20 -11.38 50.83 -7.55
C GLY A 20 -11.00 49.37 -7.79
N LEU A 21 -10.85 48.93 -9.03
CA LEU A 21 -10.55 47.52 -9.38
C LEU A 21 -9.18 47.35 -10.05
N SER A 22 -8.17 48.10 -9.60
CA SER A 22 -6.77 47.65 -9.70
C SER A 22 -6.45 46.72 -8.53
N GLY A 23 -7.29 45.69 -8.36
CA GLY A 23 -6.92 44.51 -7.60
C GLY A 23 -5.87 43.77 -8.40
N CYS A 24 -4.70 43.56 -7.79
CA CYS A 24 -3.62 42.78 -8.36
C CYS A 24 -4.15 41.42 -8.84
N ALA A 25 -4.36 41.29 -10.15
CA ALA A 25 -4.37 40.01 -10.83
C ALA A 25 -2.93 39.48 -10.78
N ARG A 26 -2.51 39.02 -9.59
CA ARG A 26 -1.39 38.11 -9.46
C ARG A 26 -1.88 36.83 -10.09
N GLY A 27 -1.59 36.70 -11.39
CA GLY A 27 -2.05 35.63 -12.25
C GLY A 27 -2.00 34.31 -11.50
N GLY A 28 -3.13 33.59 -11.54
CA GLY A 28 -3.20 32.19 -11.19
C GLY A 28 -2.13 31.49 -12.01
N ALA A 29 -0.96 31.31 -11.38
CA ALA A 29 0.10 30.48 -11.91
C ALA A 29 -0.48 29.08 -11.88
N GLY A 30 -0.83 28.60 -13.06
CA GLY A 30 -1.30 27.26 -13.30
C GLY A 30 -0.38 26.23 -12.65
N ALA A 31 -1.00 25.10 -12.37
CA ALA A 31 -0.35 23.83 -12.10
C ALA A 31 0.94 23.66 -12.94
N GLY A 32 2.06 23.36 -12.27
CA GLY A 32 3.33 22.99 -12.93
C GLY A 32 4.36 24.12 -13.04
N ARG A 33 4.75 24.75 -11.93
CA ARG A 33 6.03 25.48 -11.92
C ARG A 33 7.17 24.47 -11.88
N ASP A 34 7.67 24.11 -13.06
CA ASP A 34 9.02 23.60 -13.22
C ASP A 34 9.99 24.55 -12.52
N LEU A 35 10.88 24.02 -11.67
CA LEU A 35 11.90 24.83 -11.02
C LEU A 35 12.72 25.53 -12.12
N PRO A 36 12.99 26.84 -12.01
CA PRO A 36 13.76 27.54 -13.03
C PRO A 36 15.12 26.86 -13.18
N TYR A 37 15.52 26.58 -14.43
CA TYR A 37 16.83 26.01 -14.73
C TYR A 37 17.92 26.93 -14.19
N VAL A 38 18.70 26.41 -13.24
CA VAL A 38 19.89 27.07 -12.70
C VAL A 38 21.00 26.05 -12.73
N ALA A 39 22.00 26.25 -13.59
CA ALA A 39 23.17 25.40 -13.66
C ALA A 39 23.86 25.38 -12.29
N ARG A 40 24.00 24.19 -11.70
CA ARG A 40 24.66 23.97 -10.41
C ARG A 40 25.54 22.74 -10.51
N ASP A 41 26.57 22.66 -9.68
CA ASP A 41 27.33 21.43 -9.56
C ASP A 41 26.44 20.31 -9.01
N VAL A 42 26.77 19.08 -9.40
CA VAL A 42 25.97 17.90 -9.08
C VAL A 42 25.87 17.65 -7.57
N GLY A 43 26.92 17.94 -6.81
CA GLY A 43 26.97 17.73 -5.36
C GLY A 43 26.05 18.68 -4.62
N THR A 44 26.08 19.97 -4.98
CA THR A 44 25.19 21.00 -4.41
C THR A 44 23.74 20.70 -4.75
N LEU A 45 23.44 20.31 -5.99
CA LEU A 45 22.08 20.03 -6.40
C LEU A 45 21.51 18.79 -5.69
N TYR A 46 22.29 17.71 -5.61
CA TYR A 46 21.92 16.50 -4.88
C TYR A 46 21.74 16.79 -3.37
N THR A 47 22.66 17.54 -2.77
CA THR A 47 22.58 17.91 -1.35
C THR A 47 21.37 18.78 -1.06
N ALA A 48 21.02 19.70 -1.97
CA ALA A 48 19.81 20.50 -1.87
C ALA A 48 18.56 19.62 -1.95
N ALA A 49 18.50 18.67 -2.89
CA ALA A 49 17.39 17.71 -3.01
C ALA A 49 17.22 16.89 -1.72
N LYS A 50 18.32 16.32 -1.20
CA LYS A 50 18.34 15.57 0.05
C LYS A 50 17.87 16.43 1.23
N SER A 51 18.35 17.67 1.34
CA SER A 51 17.92 18.60 2.40
C SER A 51 16.41 18.87 2.36
N ARG A 52 15.80 18.95 1.17
CA ARG A 52 14.34 19.08 1.01
C ARG A 52 13.62 17.80 1.43
N LEU A 53 14.15 16.64 1.06
CA LEU A 53 13.63 15.33 1.45
C LEU A 53 13.62 15.18 2.98
N ASP A 54 14.74 15.51 3.65
CA ASP A 54 14.90 15.43 5.10
C ASP A 54 13.91 16.36 5.85
N ARG A 55 13.54 17.48 5.22
CA ARG A 55 12.53 18.44 5.73
C ARG A 55 11.09 18.08 5.33
N ARG A 56 10.86 16.87 4.81
CA ARG A 56 9.56 16.38 4.32
C ARG A 56 8.93 17.20 3.19
N GLN A 57 9.75 17.95 2.46
CA GLN A 57 9.31 18.72 1.29
C GLN A 57 9.39 17.84 0.03
N TYR A 58 8.64 16.74 0.04
CA TYR A 58 8.79 15.62 -0.90
C TYR A 58 8.65 16.03 -2.36
N LYS A 59 7.58 16.76 -2.71
CA LYS A 59 7.39 17.33 -4.05
C LYS A 59 8.58 18.15 -4.56
N VAL A 60 9.15 18.98 -3.70
CA VAL A 60 10.29 19.85 -4.06
C VAL A 60 11.57 19.01 -4.16
N ALA A 61 11.75 18.04 -3.28
CA ALA A 61 12.87 17.11 -3.31
C ALA A 61 12.89 16.30 -4.62
N ALA A 62 11.73 15.76 -5.02
CA ALA A 62 11.56 15.01 -6.26
C ALA A 62 11.97 15.84 -7.48
N ALA A 63 11.46 17.08 -7.59
CA ALA A 63 11.82 17.99 -8.67
C ALA A 63 13.33 18.33 -8.71
N LEU A 64 13.97 18.48 -7.55
CA LEU A 64 15.42 18.70 -7.48
C LEU A 64 16.22 17.44 -7.84
N PHE A 65 15.75 16.25 -7.49
CA PHE A 65 16.38 14.99 -7.91
C PHE A 65 16.25 14.78 -9.43
N ASP A 66 15.09 15.10 -10.02
CA ASP A 66 14.91 15.08 -11.48
C ASP A 66 15.86 16.07 -12.17
N GLU A 67 16.10 17.23 -11.54
CA GLU A 67 17.06 18.22 -12.03
C GLU A 67 18.51 17.71 -12.00
N VAL A 68 18.89 16.88 -11.02
CA VAL A 68 20.21 16.22 -11.00
C VAL A 68 20.40 15.33 -12.22
N GLU A 69 19.40 14.53 -12.55
CA GLU A 69 19.42 13.67 -13.74
C GLU A 69 19.46 14.50 -15.02
N ARG A 70 18.66 15.57 -15.09
CA ARG A 70 18.59 16.43 -16.27
C ARG A 70 19.89 17.18 -16.57
N GLN A 71 20.54 17.70 -15.54
CA GLN A 71 21.78 18.48 -15.70
C GLN A 71 23.02 17.60 -15.80
N HIS A 72 23.05 16.45 -15.13
CA HIS A 72 24.25 15.63 -14.98
C HIS A 72 23.99 14.14 -15.28
N PRO A 73 23.41 13.77 -16.43
CA PRO A 73 22.87 12.42 -16.68
C PRO A 73 23.89 11.27 -16.57
N TYR A 74 25.17 11.55 -16.83
CA TYR A 74 26.24 10.55 -16.76
C TYR A 74 26.96 10.51 -15.40
N SER A 75 26.55 11.35 -14.45
CA SER A 75 27.15 11.37 -13.12
C SER A 75 26.78 10.14 -12.32
N VAL A 76 27.71 9.68 -11.47
CA VAL A 76 27.42 8.64 -10.47
C VAL A 76 26.25 9.03 -9.56
N TRP A 77 26.04 10.34 -9.34
CA TRP A 77 24.95 10.88 -8.55
C TRP A 77 23.61 10.87 -9.28
N ALA A 78 23.57 10.91 -10.62
CA ALA A 78 22.31 10.92 -11.36
C ALA A 78 21.55 9.59 -11.18
N ARG A 79 22.25 8.46 -11.21
CA ARG A 79 21.65 7.15 -10.95
C ARG A 79 20.99 7.09 -9.57
N ARG A 80 21.68 7.60 -8.54
CA ARG A 80 21.15 7.67 -7.18
C ARG A 80 20.00 8.67 -7.08
N ALA A 81 20.12 9.82 -7.73
CA ALA A 81 19.09 10.85 -7.76
C ALA A 81 17.80 10.34 -8.40
N GLN A 82 17.88 9.59 -9.50
CA GLN A 82 16.71 9.00 -10.17
C GLN A 82 15.88 8.13 -9.21
N LEU A 83 16.54 7.25 -8.45
CA LEU A 83 15.86 6.39 -7.47
C LEU A 83 15.32 7.20 -6.28
N MET A 84 16.07 8.21 -5.82
CA MET A 84 15.62 9.12 -4.76
C MET A 84 14.47 10.03 -5.19
N GLY A 85 14.39 10.39 -6.46
CA GLY A 85 13.27 11.09 -7.07
C GLY A 85 12.01 10.23 -7.01
N ALA A 86 12.09 8.97 -7.48
CA ALA A 86 10.99 8.02 -7.38
C ALA A 86 10.52 7.79 -5.92
N PHE A 87 11.47 7.65 -4.98
CA PHE A 87 11.15 7.55 -3.55
C PHE A 87 10.48 8.83 -3.00
N SER A 88 10.96 10.00 -3.42
CA SER A 88 10.37 11.27 -3.02
C SER A 88 8.94 11.42 -3.54
N TYR A 89 8.65 10.97 -4.77
CA TYR A 89 7.28 10.93 -5.29
C TYR A 89 6.39 9.95 -4.51
N TYR A 90 6.92 8.79 -4.10
CA TYR A 90 6.19 7.86 -3.24
C TYR A 90 5.81 8.50 -1.90
N LEU A 91 6.75 9.20 -1.25
CA LEU A 91 6.47 9.92 0.00
C LEU A 91 5.50 11.10 -0.16
N ASP A 92 5.46 11.71 -1.34
CA ASP A 92 4.49 12.76 -1.71
C ASP A 92 3.09 12.19 -2.06
N ALA A 93 2.93 10.86 -2.03
CA ALA A 93 1.75 10.13 -2.52
C ALA A 93 1.45 10.34 -4.02
N ASP A 94 2.41 10.85 -4.81
CA ASP A 94 2.35 10.89 -6.27
C ASP A 94 2.83 9.54 -6.84
N TYR A 95 2.07 8.50 -6.55
CA TYR A 95 2.41 7.10 -6.87
C TYR A 95 2.60 6.88 -8.37
N THR A 96 1.89 7.63 -9.21
CA THR A 96 2.04 7.52 -10.68
C THR A 96 3.44 7.91 -11.12
N LYS A 97 3.99 9.02 -10.60
CA LYS A 97 5.36 9.42 -10.90
C LYS A 97 6.39 8.54 -10.21
N ALA A 98 6.10 8.05 -9.00
CA ALA A 98 6.97 7.11 -8.31
C ALA A 98 7.18 5.83 -9.15
N ILE A 99 6.10 5.24 -9.66
CA ILE A 99 6.13 4.07 -10.53
C ILE A 99 6.90 4.37 -11.81
N ALA A 100 6.59 5.46 -12.51
CA ALA A 100 7.25 5.82 -13.75
C ALA A 100 8.77 6.05 -13.56
N GLY A 101 9.16 6.75 -12.50
CA GLY A 101 10.57 6.99 -12.16
C GLY A 101 11.33 5.71 -11.82
N ALA A 102 10.72 4.82 -11.03
CA ALA A 102 11.31 3.54 -10.67
C ALA A 102 11.41 2.58 -11.89
N GLN A 103 10.41 2.55 -12.76
CA GLN A 103 10.47 1.79 -14.03
C GLN A 103 11.57 2.31 -14.96
N ARG A 104 11.73 3.65 -15.07
CA ARG A 104 12.83 4.26 -15.82
C ARG A 104 14.18 3.86 -15.22
N PHE A 105 14.31 3.81 -13.90
CA PHE A 105 15.55 3.37 -13.26
C PHE A 105 15.89 1.93 -13.61
N LEU A 106 14.89 1.03 -13.56
CA LEU A 106 15.08 -0.38 -13.91
C LEU A 106 15.40 -0.60 -15.39
N SER A 107 14.83 0.19 -16.29
CA SER A 107 15.11 0.06 -17.73
C SER A 107 16.52 0.52 -18.10
N VAL A 108 17.02 1.58 -17.47
CA VAL A 108 18.35 2.13 -17.74
C VAL A 108 19.43 1.39 -16.93
N HIS A 109 19.09 0.87 -15.74
CA HIS A 109 20.04 0.29 -14.79
C HIS A 109 19.60 -1.08 -14.22
N PRO A 110 19.31 -2.10 -15.06
CA PRO A 110 18.73 -3.36 -14.61
C PRO A 110 19.62 -4.18 -13.66
N GLY A 111 20.94 -4.06 -13.77
CA GLY A 111 21.91 -4.78 -12.92
C GLY A 111 22.38 -4.01 -11.68
N ASN A 112 21.75 -2.87 -11.36
CA ASN A 112 22.15 -2.07 -10.22
C ASN A 112 21.83 -2.78 -8.90
N ARG A 113 22.70 -2.65 -7.89
CA ARG A 113 22.47 -3.15 -6.53
C ARG A 113 21.17 -2.65 -5.89
N ASP A 114 20.71 -1.47 -6.31
CA ASP A 114 19.49 -0.83 -5.81
C ASP A 114 18.23 -1.23 -6.61
N ALA A 115 18.36 -2.08 -7.64
CA ALA A 115 17.23 -2.58 -8.42
C ALA A 115 16.14 -3.26 -7.57
N PRO A 116 16.45 -4.10 -6.55
CA PRO A 116 15.42 -4.66 -5.67
C PRO A 116 14.57 -3.59 -4.99
N TYR A 117 15.17 -2.46 -4.59
CA TYR A 117 14.44 -1.36 -3.97
C TYR A 117 13.56 -0.61 -4.97
N ALA A 118 13.98 -0.45 -6.23
CA ALA A 118 13.14 0.12 -7.27
C ALA A 118 11.90 -0.74 -7.56
N TYR A 119 12.06 -2.06 -7.66
CA TYR A 119 10.93 -3.00 -7.77
C TYR A 119 9.98 -2.90 -6.57
N TYR A 120 10.55 -2.79 -5.37
CA TYR A 120 9.79 -2.61 -4.14
C TYR A 120 8.99 -1.30 -4.13
N LEU A 121 9.58 -0.18 -4.59
CA LEU A 121 8.86 1.09 -4.72
C LEU A 121 7.68 1.01 -5.69
N ILE A 122 7.83 0.31 -6.82
CA ILE A 122 6.71 0.06 -7.76
C ILE A 122 5.60 -0.72 -7.06
N ALA A 123 5.97 -1.83 -6.40
CA ALA A 123 5.02 -2.69 -5.72
C ALA A 123 4.28 -1.96 -4.59
N LEU A 124 4.99 -1.20 -3.75
CA LEU A 124 4.38 -0.37 -2.71
C LEU A 124 3.47 0.71 -3.30
N SER A 125 3.90 1.38 -4.37
CA SER A 125 3.09 2.43 -4.99
C SER A 125 1.75 1.90 -5.53
N TYR A 126 1.70 0.67 -6.05
CA TYR A 126 0.43 0.01 -6.37
C TYR A 126 -0.33 -0.41 -5.12
N TYR A 127 0.36 -0.97 -4.12
CA TYR A 127 -0.25 -1.43 -2.88
C TYR A 127 -0.96 -0.30 -2.11
N GLU A 128 -0.36 0.89 -2.01
CA GLU A 128 -0.97 2.05 -1.34
C GLU A 128 -2.18 2.64 -2.09
N GLN A 129 -2.36 2.26 -3.36
CA GLN A 129 -3.51 2.67 -4.17
C GLN A 129 -4.64 1.62 -4.16
N ILE A 130 -4.49 0.53 -3.40
CA ILE A 130 -5.56 -0.45 -3.25
C ILE A 130 -6.78 0.22 -2.61
N SER A 131 -7.89 0.14 -3.31
CA SER A 131 -9.17 0.67 -2.86
C SER A 131 -10.03 -0.44 -2.26
N ASP A 132 -11.14 -0.04 -1.63
CA ASP A 132 -12.10 -0.96 -1.03
C ASP A 132 -12.49 -2.14 -1.93
N VAL A 133 -12.75 -3.29 -1.31
CA VAL A 133 -13.13 -4.54 -1.98
C VAL A 133 -14.31 -4.38 -2.93
N THR A 134 -15.26 -3.49 -2.65
CA THR A 134 -16.43 -3.22 -3.50
C THR A 134 -16.07 -2.59 -4.86
N ARG A 135 -14.90 -1.96 -4.99
CA ARG A 135 -14.46 -1.22 -6.18
C ARG A 135 -13.72 -2.08 -7.21
N ASP A 136 -13.31 -1.45 -8.31
CA ASP A 136 -12.47 -2.06 -9.34
C ASP A 136 -11.12 -2.50 -8.77
N GLN A 137 -10.68 -3.71 -9.14
CA GLN A 137 -9.52 -4.37 -8.56
C GLN A 137 -8.29 -4.38 -9.48
N LYS A 138 -8.27 -3.57 -10.55
CA LYS A 138 -7.14 -3.52 -11.49
C LYS A 138 -5.83 -3.18 -10.78
N ILE A 139 -5.84 -2.15 -9.93
CA ILE A 139 -4.67 -1.72 -9.16
C ILE A 139 -4.23 -2.83 -8.18
N THR A 140 -5.18 -3.50 -7.54
CA THR A 140 -4.92 -4.63 -6.63
C THR A 140 -4.21 -5.78 -7.33
N MET A 141 -4.63 -6.11 -8.57
CA MET A 141 -3.94 -7.11 -9.39
C MET A 141 -2.52 -6.65 -9.78
N GLN A 142 -2.35 -5.37 -10.15
CA GLN A 142 -1.02 -4.82 -10.45
C GLN A 142 -0.08 -4.83 -9.22
N ALA A 143 -0.62 -4.61 -8.03
CA ALA A 143 0.11 -4.76 -6.77
C ALA A 143 0.53 -6.22 -6.56
N MET A 144 -0.40 -7.17 -6.73
CA MET A 144 -0.12 -8.61 -6.63
C MET A 144 1.00 -9.04 -7.58
N ASP A 145 0.94 -8.62 -8.84
CA ASP A 145 1.92 -8.97 -9.86
C ASP A 145 3.30 -8.39 -9.53
N SER A 146 3.36 -7.11 -9.13
CA SER A 146 4.59 -6.40 -8.81
C SER A 146 5.28 -6.96 -7.56
N LEU A 147 4.49 -7.24 -6.50
CA LEU A 147 4.98 -7.89 -5.28
C LEU A 147 5.53 -9.29 -5.60
N GLY A 148 4.78 -10.07 -6.40
CA GLY A 148 5.19 -11.39 -6.84
C GLY A 148 6.47 -11.37 -7.67
N GLU A 149 6.63 -10.39 -8.57
CA GLU A 149 7.86 -10.23 -9.36
C GLU A 149 9.08 -9.97 -8.47
N LEU A 150 8.96 -9.03 -7.52
CA LEU A 150 10.02 -8.75 -6.55
C LEU A 150 10.40 -10.01 -5.76
N SER A 151 9.42 -10.72 -5.21
CA SER A 151 9.67 -11.94 -4.42
C SER A 151 10.30 -13.07 -5.23
N ARG A 152 9.98 -13.19 -6.53
CA ARG A 152 10.59 -14.19 -7.43
C ARG A 152 12.00 -13.80 -7.86
N ARG A 153 12.22 -12.53 -8.21
CA ARG A 153 13.50 -12.05 -8.77
C ARG A 153 14.56 -11.84 -7.69
N TYR A 154 14.19 -11.38 -6.50
CA TYR A 154 15.11 -11.02 -5.42
C TYR A 154 14.76 -11.67 -4.07
N PRO A 155 14.65 -13.01 -4.01
CA PRO A 155 14.03 -13.72 -2.88
C PRO A 155 14.74 -13.57 -1.54
N SER A 156 16.05 -13.28 -1.53
CA SER A 156 16.87 -13.16 -0.32
C SER A 156 16.88 -11.75 0.29
N THR A 157 16.23 -10.78 -0.35
CA THR A 157 16.25 -9.38 0.13
C THR A 157 15.22 -9.15 1.24
N PRO A 158 15.45 -8.19 2.15
CA PRO A 158 14.44 -7.81 3.15
C PRO A 158 13.15 -7.27 2.48
N TYR A 159 13.26 -6.63 1.32
CA TYR A 159 12.11 -6.20 0.53
C TYR A 159 11.23 -7.35 0.05
N ALA A 160 11.84 -8.48 -0.32
CA ALA A 160 11.08 -9.68 -0.69
C ALA A 160 10.38 -10.33 0.50
N ALA A 161 10.92 -10.21 1.72
CA ALA A 161 10.25 -10.69 2.93
C ALA A 161 8.98 -9.89 3.21
N ASP A 162 9.06 -8.55 3.19
CA ASP A 162 7.88 -7.69 3.33
C ASP A 162 6.88 -7.90 2.18
N ALA A 163 7.37 -8.02 0.93
CA ALA A 163 6.52 -8.22 -0.23
C ALA A 163 5.70 -9.51 -0.17
N ARG A 164 6.24 -10.59 0.40
CA ARG A 164 5.48 -11.84 0.61
C ARG A 164 4.32 -11.65 1.58
N LEU A 165 4.55 -10.95 2.69
CA LEU A 165 3.50 -10.66 3.65
C LEU A 165 2.41 -9.79 3.01
N LYS A 166 2.79 -8.75 2.28
CA LYS A 166 1.83 -7.92 1.54
C LYS A 166 1.10 -8.69 0.44
N LEU A 167 1.77 -9.63 -0.22
CA LEU A 167 1.15 -10.50 -1.22
C LEU A 167 0.01 -11.33 -0.61
N ASP A 168 0.22 -11.87 0.59
CA ASP A 168 -0.84 -12.61 1.30
C ASP A 168 -2.05 -11.72 1.60
N LEU A 169 -1.83 -10.48 2.06
CA LEU A 169 -2.90 -9.49 2.28
C LEU A 169 -3.65 -9.13 0.99
N VAL A 170 -2.93 -8.94 -0.12
CA VAL A 170 -3.54 -8.65 -1.42
C VAL A 170 -4.38 -9.83 -1.92
N ARG A 171 -3.90 -11.07 -1.74
CA ARG A 171 -4.65 -12.28 -2.09
C ARG A 171 -5.92 -12.42 -1.25
N ASP A 172 -5.83 -12.14 0.05
CA ASP A 172 -6.97 -12.15 0.95
C ASP A 172 -8.01 -11.09 0.51
N HIS A 173 -7.57 -9.89 0.16
CA HIS A 173 -8.45 -8.84 -0.37
C HIS A 173 -9.17 -9.24 -1.67
N LEU A 174 -8.45 -9.84 -2.62
CA LEU A 174 -9.03 -10.34 -3.88
C LEU A 174 -9.99 -11.51 -3.64
N ALA A 175 -9.70 -12.40 -2.69
CA ALA A 175 -10.63 -13.44 -2.27
C ALA A 175 -11.90 -12.83 -1.66
N GLY A 176 -11.77 -11.78 -0.85
CA GLY A 176 -12.89 -11.01 -0.32
C GLY A 176 -13.81 -10.47 -1.41
N LYS A 177 -13.26 -10.01 -2.54
CA LYS A 177 -14.05 -9.57 -3.70
C LYS A 177 -14.94 -10.68 -4.25
N GLU A 178 -14.35 -11.85 -4.48
CA GLU A 178 -15.09 -12.99 -5.01
C GLU A 178 -16.15 -13.48 -4.01
N MET A 179 -15.83 -13.45 -2.71
CA MET A 179 -16.81 -13.76 -1.65
C MET A 179 -17.98 -12.78 -1.64
N GLU A 180 -17.73 -11.48 -1.76
CA GLU A 180 -18.77 -10.45 -1.79
C GLU A 180 -19.74 -10.67 -2.96
N ILE A 181 -19.20 -10.87 -4.17
CA ILE A 181 -20.00 -11.15 -5.37
C ILE A 181 -20.75 -12.48 -5.22
N GLY A 182 -20.09 -13.52 -4.69
CA GLY A 182 -20.69 -14.83 -4.45
C GLY A 182 -21.89 -14.75 -3.50
N ARG A 183 -21.72 -14.07 -2.35
CA ARG A 183 -22.80 -13.84 -1.37
C ARG A 183 -23.96 -13.06 -1.97
N PHE A 184 -23.66 -12.04 -2.79
CA PHE A 184 -24.70 -11.27 -3.49
C PHE A 184 -25.57 -12.15 -4.40
N TYR A 185 -24.96 -13.02 -5.21
CA TYR A 185 -25.70 -13.96 -6.05
C TYR A 185 -26.46 -15.00 -5.23
N GLN A 186 -25.84 -15.52 -4.17
CA GLN A 186 -26.43 -16.53 -3.30
C GLN A 186 -27.71 -16.00 -2.63
N GLN A 187 -27.69 -14.77 -2.08
CA GLN A 187 -28.85 -14.12 -1.46
C GLN A 187 -30.03 -13.95 -2.42
N ARG A 188 -29.78 -13.90 -3.73
CA ARG A 188 -30.80 -13.79 -4.78
C ARG A 188 -31.23 -15.13 -5.35
N GLY A 189 -30.77 -16.25 -4.79
CA GLY A 189 -31.05 -17.59 -5.31
C GLY A 189 -30.37 -17.91 -6.64
N GLN A 190 -29.38 -17.11 -7.06
CA GLN A 190 -28.62 -17.34 -8.30
C GLN A 190 -27.44 -18.30 -8.02
N TRP A 191 -27.79 -19.54 -7.67
CA TRP A 191 -26.86 -20.55 -7.16
C TRP A 191 -25.70 -20.86 -8.12
N LEU A 192 -25.97 -20.96 -9.43
CA LEU A 192 -24.91 -21.25 -10.41
C LEU A 192 -23.85 -20.13 -10.47
N ALA A 193 -24.29 -18.87 -10.44
CA ALA A 193 -23.38 -17.72 -10.42
C ALA A 193 -22.58 -17.65 -9.12
N ALA A 194 -23.24 -17.91 -7.98
CA ALA A 194 -22.59 -17.98 -6.68
C ALA A 194 -21.53 -19.09 -6.63
N GLN A 195 -21.83 -20.26 -7.18
CA GLN A 195 -20.90 -21.40 -7.25
C GLN A 195 -19.59 -21.03 -7.94
N VAL A 196 -19.67 -20.35 -9.09
CA VAL A 196 -18.48 -19.94 -9.86
C VAL A 196 -17.58 -19.02 -9.04
N ARG A 197 -18.18 -18.11 -8.27
CA ARG A 197 -17.45 -17.16 -7.41
C ARG A 197 -16.78 -17.84 -6.22
N PHE A 198 -17.51 -18.66 -5.47
CA PHE A 198 -16.93 -19.40 -4.35
C PHE A 198 -15.87 -20.40 -4.81
N ARG A 199 -16.07 -21.03 -5.98
CA ARG A 199 -15.06 -21.90 -6.57
C ARG A 199 -13.80 -21.14 -6.95
N SER A 200 -13.90 -19.90 -7.44
CA SER A 200 -12.73 -19.07 -7.72
C SER A 200 -11.89 -18.84 -6.46
N VAL A 201 -12.54 -18.65 -5.30
CA VAL A 201 -11.84 -18.56 -4.00
C VAL A 201 -11.12 -19.86 -3.65
N VAL A 202 -11.79 -21.00 -3.78
CA VAL A 202 -11.20 -22.31 -3.46
C VAL A 202 -10.09 -22.69 -4.45
N ASP A 203 -10.20 -22.34 -5.72
CA ASP A 203 -9.23 -22.74 -6.74
C ASP A 203 -8.00 -21.82 -6.72
N GLN A 204 -8.16 -20.51 -6.50
CA GLN A 204 -7.10 -19.51 -6.66
C GLN A 204 -6.55 -18.94 -5.34
N TYR A 205 -7.34 -18.97 -4.26
CA TYR A 205 -7.08 -18.27 -3.01
C TYR A 205 -7.12 -19.19 -1.77
N GLN A 206 -6.61 -20.42 -1.90
CA GLN A 206 -6.63 -21.48 -0.88
C GLN A 206 -6.01 -21.11 0.47
N THR A 207 -5.02 -20.21 0.48
CA THR A 207 -4.28 -19.81 1.69
C THR A 207 -4.93 -18.62 2.41
N THR A 208 -6.03 -18.09 1.87
CA THR A 208 -6.71 -16.91 2.44
C THR A 208 -7.68 -17.28 3.55
N THR A 209 -8.05 -16.28 4.36
CA THR A 209 -9.00 -16.45 5.45
C THR A 209 -10.43 -16.75 4.95
N HIS A 210 -10.69 -16.48 3.67
CA HIS A 210 -11.97 -16.70 3.01
C HIS A 210 -12.20 -18.14 2.51
N ALA A 211 -11.14 -18.95 2.38
CA ALA A 211 -11.25 -20.32 1.85
C ALA A 211 -12.21 -21.24 2.65
N PRO A 212 -12.22 -21.24 4.00
CA PRO A 212 -13.16 -22.07 4.76
C PRO A 212 -14.61 -21.68 4.52
N GLU A 213 -14.90 -20.37 4.48
CA GLU A 213 -16.24 -19.90 4.18
C GLU A 213 -16.66 -20.29 2.76
N ALA A 214 -15.78 -20.09 1.77
CA ALA A 214 -16.07 -20.43 0.38
C ALA A 214 -16.45 -21.90 0.21
N LEU A 215 -15.76 -22.82 0.88
CA LEU A 215 -16.09 -24.25 0.89
C LEU A 215 -17.43 -24.55 1.55
N MET A 216 -17.78 -23.85 2.64
CA MET A 216 -19.08 -23.96 3.27
C MET A 216 -20.18 -23.45 2.34
N ARG A 217 -20.01 -22.27 1.74
CA ARG A 217 -20.96 -21.71 0.78
C ARG A 217 -21.11 -22.54 -0.49
N LEU A 218 -20.03 -23.18 -0.97
CA LEU A 218 -20.11 -24.16 -2.05
C LEU A 218 -20.97 -25.36 -1.63
N THR A 219 -20.84 -25.82 -0.40
CA THR A 219 -21.67 -26.90 0.14
C THR A 219 -23.16 -26.53 0.11
N GLU A 220 -23.51 -25.35 0.62
CA GLU A 220 -24.88 -24.80 0.54
C GLU A 220 -25.36 -24.71 -0.91
N THR A 221 -24.51 -24.19 -1.80
CA THR A 221 -24.84 -23.99 -3.21
C THR A 221 -25.08 -25.32 -3.94
N TYR A 222 -24.26 -26.34 -3.70
CA TYR A 222 -24.44 -27.67 -4.30
C TYR A 222 -25.71 -28.36 -3.81
N LEU A 223 -26.08 -28.19 -2.54
CA LEU A 223 -27.35 -28.71 -2.02
C LEU A 223 -28.55 -28.00 -2.65
N ALA A 224 -28.50 -26.68 -2.77
CA ALA A 224 -29.55 -25.89 -3.42
C ALA A 224 -29.72 -26.26 -4.91
N LEU A 225 -28.64 -26.65 -5.58
CA LEU A 225 -28.65 -27.14 -6.97
C LEU A 225 -29.08 -28.61 -7.09
N GLY A 226 -29.29 -29.33 -5.99
CA GLY A 226 -29.68 -30.74 -6.02
C GLY A 226 -28.53 -31.70 -6.36
N VAL A 227 -27.28 -31.31 -6.09
CA VAL A 227 -26.07 -32.12 -6.37
C VAL A 227 -25.39 -32.53 -5.05
N PRO A 228 -26.03 -33.38 -4.23
CA PRO A 228 -25.55 -33.71 -2.88
C PRO A 228 -24.20 -34.44 -2.87
N GLY A 229 -23.83 -35.11 -3.96
CA GLY A 229 -22.51 -35.74 -4.09
C GLY A 229 -21.37 -34.72 -4.06
N GLU A 230 -21.52 -33.59 -4.75
CA GLU A 230 -20.52 -32.51 -4.76
C GLU A 230 -20.53 -31.73 -3.44
N ALA A 231 -21.71 -31.53 -2.84
CA ALA A 231 -21.83 -30.95 -1.50
C ALA A 231 -21.01 -31.73 -0.46
N LYS A 232 -21.16 -33.06 -0.44
CA LYS A 232 -20.38 -33.95 0.45
C LYS A 232 -18.89 -33.84 0.23
N LYS A 233 -18.44 -33.76 -1.03
CA LYS A 233 -17.01 -33.57 -1.34
C LYS A 233 -16.51 -32.22 -0.82
N SER A 234 -17.24 -31.14 -1.05
CA SER A 234 -16.87 -29.80 -0.59
C SER A 234 -16.72 -29.74 0.94
N ALA A 235 -17.69 -30.29 1.67
CA ALA A 235 -17.61 -30.34 3.13
C ALA A 235 -16.54 -31.31 3.65
N ALA A 236 -16.27 -32.42 2.96
CA ALA A 236 -15.15 -33.29 3.32
C ALA A 236 -13.81 -32.56 3.18
N VAL A 237 -13.63 -31.77 2.12
CA VAL A 237 -12.45 -30.90 1.94
C VAL A 237 -12.36 -29.85 3.06
N LEU A 238 -13.49 -29.23 3.41
CA LEU A 238 -13.56 -28.27 4.52
C LEU A 238 -13.15 -28.90 5.85
N GLY A 239 -13.69 -30.08 6.18
CA GLY A 239 -13.36 -30.80 7.41
C GLY A 239 -11.93 -31.32 7.48
N ALA A 240 -11.36 -31.69 6.33
CA ALA A 240 -9.97 -32.14 6.26
C ALA A 240 -8.96 -31.00 6.45
N ASN A 241 -9.20 -29.83 5.85
CA ASN A 241 -8.24 -28.72 5.84
C ASN A 241 -8.46 -27.69 6.95
N TYR A 242 -9.71 -27.49 7.39
CA TYR A 242 -10.08 -26.46 8.36
C TYR A 242 -10.96 -27.01 9.50
N PRO A 243 -10.50 -28.06 10.21
CA PRO A 243 -11.24 -28.65 11.32
C PRO A 243 -11.45 -27.60 12.43
N GLY A 244 -12.63 -27.63 13.07
CA GLY A 244 -12.94 -26.78 14.22
C GLY A 244 -13.33 -25.33 13.91
N THR A 245 -13.43 -24.95 12.64
CA THR A 245 -14.00 -23.64 12.26
C THR A 245 -15.53 -23.62 12.39
N ASP A 246 -16.12 -22.45 12.63
CA ASP A 246 -17.59 -22.29 12.63
C ASP A 246 -18.20 -22.65 11.27
N TRP A 247 -17.42 -22.54 10.20
CA TRP A 247 -17.80 -22.94 8.85
C TRP A 247 -17.89 -24.46 8.72
N TYR A 248 -16.95 -25.18 9.33
CA TYR A 248 -16.98 -26.64 9.39
C TYR A 248 -18.22 -27.15 10.13
N GLN A 249 -18.54 -26.59 11.32
CA GLN A 249 -19.72 -27.01 12.08
C GLN A 249 -21.01 -26.82 11.28
N ARG A 250 -21.16 -25.64 10.66
CA ARG A 250 -22.31 -25.36 9.79
C ARG A 250 -22.42 -26.32 8.61
N ALA A 251 -21.31 -26.65 7.95
CA ALA A 251 -21.32 -27.61 6.85
C ALA A 251 -21.66 -29.02 7.32
N TYR A 252 -21.20 -29.43 8.51
CA TYR A 252 -21.49 -30.72 9.10
C TYR A 252 -22.99 -30.86 9.41
N ASP A 253 -23.56 -29.87 10.09
CA ASP A 253 -24.99 -29.82 10.43
C ASP A 253 -25.87 -29.83 9.18
N LEU A 254 -25.44 -29.13 8.13
CA LEU A 254 -26.16 -29.04 6.87
C LEU A 254 -26.21 -30.37 6.09
N ILE A 255 -25.19 -31.24 6.25
CA ILE A 255 -25.13 -32.52 5.53
C ILE A 255 -25.62 -33.70 6.37
N GLY A 256 -25.69 -33.60 7.70
CA GLY A 256 -26.22 -34.66 8.57
C GLY A 256 -27.56 -35.17 8.03
N ASP A 257 -27.63 -36.36 7.44
CA ASP A 257 -27.53 -37.68 8.08
C ASP A 257 -26.47 -38.67 7.50
N LYS A 258 -25.54 -38.28 6.62
CA LYS A 258 -24.65 -39.25 5.91
C LYS A 258 -23.25 -38.75 5.50
N THR A 259 -22.46 -38.19 6.41
CA THR A 259 -21.04 -37.84 6.15
C THR A 259 -20.13 -38.57 7.14
N PRO A 260 -19.13 -39.34 6.68
CA PRO A 260 -18.13 -39.89 7.58
C PRO A 260 -17.40 -38.74 8.31
N PRO A 261 -17.03 -38.92 9.59
CA PRO A 261 -16.21 -37.94 10.29
C PRO A 261 -14.91 -37.67 9.51
N PRO A 262 -14.37 -36.45 9.56
CA PRO A 262 -13.16 -36.11 8.82
C PRO A 262 -12.03 -37.07 9.22
N PRO A 263 -11.15 -37.44 8.27
CA PRO A 263 -9.97 -38.21 8.60
C PRO A 263 -9.17 -37.48 9.67
N LYS A 264 -8.73 -38.20 10.70
CA LYS A 264 -7.96 -37.63 11.82
C LYS A 264 -6.78 -36.81 11.26
N PRO A 265 -6.49 -35.62 11.82
CA PRO A 265 -5.34 -34.83 11.40
C PRO A 265 -4.10 -35.71 11.38
N ILE A 266 -3.41 -35.77 10.23
CA ILE A 266 -2.10 -36.40 10.18
C ILE A 266 -1.22 -35.54 11.09
N PRO A 267 -0.57 -36.12 12.13
CA PRO A 267 0.32 -35.34 12.97
C PRO A 267 1.36 -34.69 12.07
N ILE A 268 1.42 -33.36 12.09
CA ILE A 268 2.51 -32.63 11.44
C ILE A 268 3.76 -33.15 12.12
N ARG A 269 4.54 -33.95 11.40
CA ARG A 269 5.87 -34.36 11.85
C ARG A 269 6.68 -33.07 11.84
N THR A 270 6.72 -32.37 12.97
CA THR A 270 7.66 -31.28 13.19
C THR A 270 9.02 -31.89 12.91
N ALA A 271 9.65 -31.45 11.82
CA ALA A 271 11.03 -31.81 11.58
C ALA A 271 11.80 -31.38 12.84
N PRO A 272 12.69 -32.23 13.39
CA PRO A 272 13.54 -31.80 14.48
C PRO A 272 14.25 -30.51 14.05
N PRO A 273 14.41 -29.53 14.96
CA PRO A 273 15.07 -28.28 14.63
C PRO A 273 16.42 -28.58 13.98
N PRO A 274 16.80 -27.85 12.92
CA PRO A 274 18.10 -28.05 12.29
C PRO A 274 19.18 -27.93 13.37
N PRO A 275 20.21 -28.79 13.32
CA PRO A 275 21.29 -28.74 14.30
C PRO A 275 21.87 -27.33 14.34
N PRO A 276 22.24 -26.82 15.55
CA PRO A 276 22.86 -25.51 15.65
C PRO A 276 24.09 -25.48 14.74
N LEU A 277 24.21 -24.41 13.94
CA LEU A 277 25.35 -24.18 13.07
C LEU A 277 26.63 -24.19 13.93
N LYS A 278 27.37 -25.30 13.90
CA LYS A 278 28.71 -25.40 14.49
C LYS A 278 29.68 -24.73 13.53
N GLY A 279 29.83 -23.42 13.69
CA GLY A 279 30.87 -22.64 13.06
C GLY A 279 31.21 -21.48 13.97
N THR A 280 32.32 -21.57 14.70
CA THR A 280 33.00 -20.40 15.25
C THR A 280 33.43 -19.56 14.07
N VAL A 281 32.69 -18.49 13.78
CA VAL A 281 33.15 -17.45 12.85
C VAL A 281 34.29 -16.74 13.56
N THR A 282 35.52 -17.12 13.23
CA THR A 282 36.70 -16.30 13.50
C THR A 282 36.54 -15.04 12.66
N VAL A 283 36.17 -13.94 13.31
CA VAL A 283 36.12 -12.63 12.66
C VAL A 283 37.55 -12.14 12.51
N GLU A 284 38.10 -12.22 11.29
CA GLU A 284 39.27 -11.42 10.94
C GLU A 284 38.88 -9.93 10.91
N PRO A 285 39.65 -9.05 11.55
CA PRO A 285 39.36 -7.62 11.54
C PRO A 285 39.87 -7.01 10.23
N GLY A 286 38.99 -6.87 9.24
CA GLY A 286 39.30 -6.19 7.98
C GLY A 286 38.04 -5.86 7.19
N ASP A 287 37.86 -4.57 6.89
CA ASP A 287 36.83 -3.94 6.07
C ASP A 287 35.43 -3.75 6.69
N ALA A 288 35.30 -2.59 7.35
CA ALA A 288 34.03 -1.98 7.72
C ALA A 288 33.22 -1.60 6.46
N PRO A 289 31.94 -2.01 6.34
CA PRO A 289 31.06 -1.46 5.33
C PRO A 289 30.62 -0.05 5.73
N ASP A 290 30.86 0.90 4.82
CA ASP A 290 30.48 2.30 4.92
C ASP A 290 28.97 2.43 5.17
N ALA A 291 28.61 2.90 6.36
CA ALA A 291 27.24 3.05 6.81
C ALA A 291 26.61 4.28 6.18
N THR A 292 25.88 4.15 5.07
CA THR A 292 24.88 5.16 4.66
C THR A 292 23.82 4.57 3.73
N ILE A 293 22.64 4.32 4.30
CA ILE A 293 21.24 4.53 3.83
C ILE A 293 20.39 3.42 4.45
N ALA A 294 19.78 3.72 5.58
CA ALA A 294 18.55 3.07 6.02
C ALA A 294 17.43 4.12 5.92
N PRO A 295 16.31 3.87 5.23
CA PRO A 295 15.14 4.74 5.36
C PRO A 295 14.49 4.53 6.74
N PRO A 296 13.87 5.56 7.35
CA PRO A 296 13.32 5.44 8.69
C PRO A 296 12.07 4.55 8.65
N VAL A 297 12.12 3.44 9.39
CA VAL A 297 10.94 2.67 9.74
C VAL A 297 10.11 3.51 10.71
N GLY A 298 8.94 3.97 10.28
CA GLY A 298 8.00 4.68 11.15
C GLY A 298 7.42 3.72 12.17
N THR A 299 7.88 3.78 13.41
CA THR A 299 7.22 3.12 14.55
C THR A 299 6.06 3.99 15.00
N THR A 300 4.83 3.56 14.73
CA THR A 300 3.62 4.10 15.36
C THR A 300 3.54 3.58 16.80
N THR A 301 3.81 4.43 17.78
CA THR A 301 3.42 4.19 19.18
C THR A 301 2.27 5.15 19.50
N PRO A 302 1.11 4.67 20.00
CA PRO A 302 0.00 5.55 20.38
C PRO A 302 0.35 6.37 21.65
N PRO A 303 -0.22 7.58 21.82
CA PRO A 303 0.16 8.47 22.90
C PRO A 303 -0.36 7.97 24.26
N ALA A 304 0.55 7.90 25.23
CA ALA A 304 0.26 7.63 26.63
C ALA A 304 -0.48 8.82 27.27
N THR A 305 -1.49 8.49 28.08
CA THR A 305 -2.28 9.36 28.94
C THR A 305 -1.40 10.15 29.92
N PRO A 306 -1.67 11.44 30.22
CA PRO A 306 -0.90 12.18 31.22
C PRO A 306 -1.24 11.70 32.65
N PRO A 307 -0.29 11.69 33.59
CA PRO A 307 -0.54 11.25 34.95
C PRO A 307 -1.29 12.30 35.77
N ALA A 308 -2.15 11.80 36.65
CA ALA A 308 -2.94 12.54 37.61
C ALA A 308 -2.08 13.29 38.63
N SER A 309 -2.43 14.55 38.87
CA SER A 309 -1.95 15.38 39.98
C SER A 309 -2.50 14.89 41.32
N THR A 310 -1.62 14.48 42.24
CA THR A 310 -1.92 14.35 43.66
C THR A 310 -1.50 15.62 44.42
N PRO A 311 -2.29 16.11 45.39
CA PRO A 311 -1.95 17.27 46.19
C PRO A 311 -1.07 16.85 47.39
N SER A 312 -0.06 17.67 47.71
CA SER A 312 0.73 17.55 48.95
C SER A 312 0.29 18.62 49.95
N PRO A 313 0.08 18.30 51.24
CA PRO A 313 -0.28 19.29 52.26
C PRO A 313 0.93 19.80 53.06
N ASN A 314 0.88 21.10 53.37
CA ASN A 314 1.41 21.84 54.53
C ASN A 314 2.92 21.82 54.90
N GLY A 315 3.46 23.04 55.10
CA GLY A 315 4.81 23.37 55.62
C GLY A 315 5.01 23.08 57.12
N PRO A 316 5.93 23.76 57.88
CA PRO A 316 6.44 25.13 57.71
C PRO A 316 7.96 25.33 58.04
N THR A 317 8.36 26.58 58.33
CA THR A 317 9.62 27.14 58.92
C THR A 317 10.59 27.78 57.91
N SER A 318 10.79 29.11 57.88
CA SER A 318 11.37 30.09 58.83
C SER A 318 12.88 30.29 58.60
N GLY A 319 13.31 31.54 58.38
CA GLY A 319 14.66 32.01 58.71
C GLY A 319 15.44 32.74 57.62
N ASN A 320 15.52 34.08 57.80
CA ASN A 320 16.44 35.09 57.23
C ASN A 320 16.39 35.42 55.73
#